data_AF-A0A9N9E1M2-F1
#
_entry.id   AF-A0A9N9E1M2-F1
#
_cell.length_a   1.000
_cell.length_b   1.000
_cell.length_c   1.000
_cell.angle_alpha   90.00
_cell.angle_beta   90.00
_cell.angle_gamma   90.00
#
_symmetry.space_group_name_H-M   'P 1'
#
loop_
_entity.id
_entity.type
_entity.pdbx_description
1 polymer ?
#
loop_
_entity_poly.entity_id
_entity_poly.type
_entity_poly.pdbx_seq_one_letter_code
_entity_poly.pdbx_strand_id
1 'polypeptide(L)'
;MFLINVSEIATFLAFVLIMMFAKKIPVHLIFVAMCSVTYVVRQQLTAELNAHMERLTTDLTSRDATIVVKRQRILTMVNTVIETINEITTNYESLCDQLDQITETDSVASLISEQFAGPSVSTGSSQLSFSDITSTTRNHFKILFDKIMIDNNYFLDDMCNMVSVEIRSLGIGKISKETIKNFYYNNGDFRGSTLNKIGAWIDSKNNFNLANNTE
;
A
#
# COMPACT_ATOMS: atom_id res chain seq x y z
N MET A 1 34.31 9.60 -21.24
CA MET A 1 35.76 9.85 -21.26
C MET A 1 36.19 9.66 -22.71
N PHE A 2 36.45 10.75 -23.43
CA PHE A 2 36.83 10.71 -24.84
C PHE A 2 38.22 10.06 -24.96
N LEU A 3 38.28 8.79 -25.33
CA LEU A 3 39.52 8.15 -25.78
C LEU A 3 39.70 8.55 -27.24
N ILE A 4 40.34 9.70 -27.47
CA ILE A 4 40.70 10.09 -28.83
C ILE A 4 41.81 9.15 -29.28
N ASN A 5 41.60 8.47 -30.40
CA ASN A 5 42.54 7.50 -30.93
C ASN A 5 43.81 8.25 -31.38
N VAL A 6 44.85 8.21 -30.53
CA VAL A 6 46.08 8.99 -30.67
C VAL A 6 46.74 8.76 -32.04
N SER A 7 46.57 7.56 -32.61
CA SER A 7 47.11 7.18 -33.92
C SER A 7 46.50 7.99 -35.09
N GLU A 8 45.19 8.27 -35.05
CA GLU A 8 44.51 9.03 -36.10
C GLU A 8 44.83 10.52 -36.00
N ILE A 9 44.90 11.06 -34.77
CA ILE A 9 45.35 12.44 -34.54
C ILE A 9 46.80 12.61 -34.99
N ALA A 10 47.68 11.64 -34.69
CA ALA A 10 49.09 11.70 -35.06
C ALA A 10 49.27 11.71 -36.59
N THR A 11 48.50 10.90 -37.31
CA THR A 11 48.53 10.85 -38.78
C THR A 11 48.02 12.16 -39.39
N PHE A 12 46.95 12.73 -38.82
CA PHE A 12 46.41 14.02 -39.25
C PHE A 12 47.38 15.18 -38.96
N LEU A 13 47.96 15.24 -37.76
CA LEU A 13 48.96 16.23 -37.40
C LEU A 13 50.21 16.13 -38.28
N ALA A 14 50.67 14.91 -38.57
CA ALA A 14 51.79 14.69 -39.49
C ALA A 14 51.46 15.22 -40.90
N PHE A 15 50.25 14.99 -41.39
CA PHE A 15 49.80 15.50 -42.68
C PHE A 15 49.70 17.03 -42.71
N VAL A 16 49.15 17.66 -41.66
CA VAL A 16 49.09 19.12 -41.51
C VAL A 16 50.49 19.74 -41.40
N LEU A 17 51.41 19.10 -40.67
CA LEU A 17 52.79 19.55 -40.55
C LEU A 17 53.52 19.50 -41.89
N ILE A 18 53.38 18.41 -42.67
CA ILE A 18 53.95 18.30 -44.02
C ILE A 18 53.41 19.42 -44.93
N MET A 19 52.14 19.76 -44.79
CA MET A 19 51.49 20.83 -45.54
C MET A 19 52.03 22.22 -45.21
N MET A 20 52.35 22.51 -43.94
CA MET A 20 52.87 23.82 -43.51
C MET A 20 54.23 24.18 -44.13
N PHE A 21 55.03 23.20 -44.56
CA PHE A 21 56.34 23.43 -45.18
C PHE A 21 56.30 23.48 -46.71
N ALA A 22 55.12 23.31 -47.34
CA ALA A 22 54.99 23.36 -48.79
C ALA A 22 54.82 24.81 -49.30
N LYS A 23 55.74 25.25 -50.17
CA LYS A 23 55.86 26.63 -50.69
C LYS A 23 54.65 27.16 -51.49
N LYS A 24 53.74 26.27 -51.91
CA LYS A 24 52.44 26.57 -52.56
C LYS A 24 51.50 25.40 -52.25
N ILE A 25 50.57 25.59 -51.32
CA ILE A 25 49.58 24.56 -50.99
C ILE A 25 48.41 24.66 -51.96
N PRO A 26 48.07 23.61 -52.73
CA PRO A 26 46.87 23.59 -53.54
C PRO A 26 45.62 23.59 -52.64
N VAL A 27 44.66 24.48 -52.90
CA VAL A 27 43.40 24.59 -52.14
C VAL A 27 42.66 23.25 -52.05
N HIS A 28 42.74 22.43 -53.09
CA HIS A 28 42.15 21.09 -53.11
C HIS A 28 42.70 20.17 -52.02
N LEU A 29 43.97 20.32 -51.63
CA LEU A 29 44.59 19.45 -50.62
C LEU A 29 44.16 19.83 -49.20
N ILE A 30 43.91 21.13 -48.96
CA ILE A 30 43.27 21.62 -47.72
C ILE A 30 41.83 21.12 -47.64
N PHE A 31 41.08 21.16 -48.75
CA PHE A 31 39.71 20.67 -48.82
C PHE A 31 39.63 19.17 -48.51
N VAL A 32 40.51 18.36 -49.11
CA VAL A 32 40.60 16.92 -48.83
C VAL A 32 40.90 16.67 -47.35
N ALA A 33 41.84 17.42 -46.75
CA ALA A 33 42.16 17.30 -45.32
C ALA A 33 40.93 17.55 -44.42
N MET A 34 40.17 18.60 -44.70
CA MET A 34 38.96 18.94 -43.95
C MET A 34 37.86 17.88 -44.12
N CYS A 35 37.70 17.34 -45.34
CA CYS A 35 36.78 16.23 -45.58
C CYS A 35 37.20 14.98 -44.79
N SER A 36 38.49 14.66 -44.76
CA SER A 36 39.01 13.51 -43.99
C SER A 36 38.78 13.66 -42.49
N VAL A 37 39.03 14.84 -41.90
CA VAL A 37 38.74 15.10 -40.48
C VAL A 37 37.26 14.95 -40.18
N THR A 38 36.42 15.57 -41.01
CA THR A 38 34.96 15.53 -40.81
C THR A 38 34.44 14.08 -40.93
N TYR A 39 35.02 13.29 -41.83
CA TYR A 39 34.71 11.87 -41.97
C TYR A 39 35.10 11.06 -40.72
N VAL A 40 36.31 11.24 -40.20
CA VAL A 40 36.77 10.54 -38.98
C VAL A 40 35.91 10.93 -37.77
N VAL A 41 35.65 12.22 -37.58
CA VAL A 41 34.78 12.70 -36.49
C VAL A 41 33.37 12.10 -36.62
N ARG A 42 32.80 12.06 -37.83
CA ARG A 42 31.50 11.44 -38.07
C ARG A 42 31.51 9.95 -37.71
N GLN A 43 32.55 9.22 -38.09
CA GLN A 43 32.65 7.78 -37.78
C GLN A 43 32.76 7.53 -36.28
N GLN A 44 33.57 8.32 -35.57
CA GLN A 44 33.72 8.21 -34.13
C GLN A 44 32.40 8.53 -33.40
N LEU A 45 31.72 9.60 -33.78
CA LEU A 45 30.41 9.96 -33.21
C LEU A 45 29.37 8.86 -33.46
N THR A 46 29.38 8.25 -34.66
CA THR A 46 28.46 7.16 -35.01
C THR A 46 28.73 5.93 -34.15
N ALA A 47 30.00 5.56 -33.96
CA ALA A 47 30.38 4.43 -33.11
C ALA A 47 29.99 4.64 -31.65
N GLU A 48 30.22 5.83 -31.09
CA GLU A 48 29.86 6.17 -29.71
C GLU A 48 28.34 6.17 -29.51
N LEU A 49 27.59 6.74 -30.46
CA LEU A 49 26.13 6.72 -30.42
C LEU A 49 25.58 5.29 -30.46
N ASN A 50 26.13 4.44 -31.33
CA ASN A 50 25.73 3.04 -31.43
C ASN A 50 26.02 2.27 -30.12
N ALA A 51 27.19 2.45 -29.54
CA ALA A 51 27.54 1.82 -28.26
C ALA A 51 26.62 2.28 -27.12
N HIS A 52 26.27 3.57 -27.08
CA HIS A 52 25.31 4.10 -26.12
C HIS A 52 23.90 3.55 -26.32
N MET A 53 23.44 3.44 -27.58
CA MET A 53 22.15 2.87 -27.92
C MET A 53 22.07 1.40 -27.51
N GLU A 54 23.11 0.62 -27.80
CA GLU A 54 23.18 -0.80 -27.44
C GLU A 54 23.12 -0.98 -25.92
N ARG A 55 23.93 -0.21 -25.18
CA ARG A 55 23.93 -0.24 -23.71
C ARG A 55 22.57 0.13 -23.13
N LEU A 56 21.92 1.18 -23.66
CA LEU A 56 20.58 1.60 -23.23
C LEU A 56 19.56 0.49 -23.50
N THR A 57 19.65 -0.15 -24.66
CA THR A 57 18.76 -1.25 -25.06
C THR A 57 18.91 -2.42 -24.08
N THR A 58 20.14 -2.82 -23.77
CA THR A 58 20.40 -3.90 -22.80
C THR A 58 19.88 -3.56 -21.39
N ASP A 59 20.09 -2.32 -20.91
CA ASP A 59 19.60 -1.88 -19.60
C ASP A 59 18.06 -1.92 -19.54
N LEU A 60 17.39 -1.40 -20.56
CA LEU A 60 15.93 -1.43 -20.65
C LEU A 60 15.38 -2.86 -20.70
N THR A 61 15.99 -3.74 -21.52
CA THR A 61 15.59 -5.16 -21.58
C THR A 61 15.79 -5.87 -20.24
N SER A 62 16.90 -5.61 -19.54
CA SER A 62 17.17 -6.20 -18.23
C SER A 62 16.17 -5.72 -17.16
N ARG A 63 15.86 -4.42 -17.17
CA ARG A 63 14.85 -3.83 -16.28
C ARG A 63 13.46 -4.39 -16.56
N ASP A 64 13.09 -4.53 -17.82
CA ASP A 64 11.81 -5.11 -18.24
C ASP A 64 11.67 -6.56 -17.73
N ALA A 65 12.68 -7.40 -17.96
CA ALA A 65 12.71 -8.77 -17.45
C ALA A 65 12.55 -8.82 -15.91
N THR A 66 13.22 -7.91 -15.19
CA THR A 66 13.09 -7.79 -13.73
C THR A 66 11.67 -7.40 -13.31
N ILE A 67 11.04 -6.46 -14.03
CA ILE A 67 9.66 -6.03 -13.77
C ILE A 67 8.67 -7.17 -14.03
N VAL A 68 8.85 -7.93 -15.12
CA VAL A 68 8.03 -9.09 -15.46
C VAL A 68 8.09 -10.15 -14.36
N VAL A 69 9.28 -10.48 -13.85
CA VAL A 69 9.44 -11.44 -12.74
C VAL A 69 8.74 -10.94 -11.47
N LYS A 70 8.90 -9.65 -11.12
CA LYS A 70 8.21 -9.06 -9.96
C LYS A 70 6.69 -9.10 -10.12
N ARG A 71 6.17 -8.78 -11.32
CA ARG A 71 4.74 -8.87 -11.63
C ARG A 71 4.24 -10.31 -11.42
N GLN A 72 4.96 -11.30 -11.94
CA GLN A 72 4.55 -12.70 -11.82
C GLN A 72 4.50 -13.14 -10.35
N ARG A 73 5.49 -12.75 -9.55
CA ARG A 73 5.50 -13.03 -8.10
C ARG A 73 4.29 -12.41 -7.39
N ILE A 74 3.97 -11.16 -7.69
CA ILE A 74 2.79 -10.48 -7.13
C ILE A 74 1.51 -11.22 -7.53
N LEU A 75 1.36 -11.57 -8.81
CA LEU A 75 0.20 -12.32 -9.30
C LEU A 75 0.03 -13.65 -8.57
N THR A 76 1.10 -14.40 -8.37
CA THR A 76 1.07 -15.66 -7.60
C THR A 76 0.61 -15.43 -6.17
N MET A 77 1.14 -14.42 -5.47
CA MET A 77 0.71 -14.13 -4.10
C MET A 77 -0.77 -13.73 -4.04
N VAL A 78 -1.25 -12.93 -5.00
CA VAL A 78 -2.66 -12.53 -5.09
C VAL A 78 -3.55 -13.76 -5.31
N ASN A 79 -3.18 -14.67 -6.20
CA ASN A 79 -3.96 -15.89 -6.43
C ASN A 79 -4.06 -16.76 -5.17
N THR A 80 -2.96 -16.93 -4.42
CA THR A 80 -2.98 -17.66 -3.15
C THR A 80 -3.88 -17.00 -2.10
N VAL A 81 -3.89 -15.66 -2.04
CA VAL A 81 -4.81 -14.92 -1.15
C VAL A 81 -6.26 -15.15 -1.56
N ILE A 82 -6.57 -15.09 -2.86
CA ILE A 82 -7.92 -15.35 -3.38
C ILE A 82 -8.36 -16.78 -3.02
N GLU A 83 -7.52 -17.79 -3.23
CA GLU A 83 -7.81 -19.17 -2.84
C GLU A 83 -8.11 -19.29 -1.34
N THR A 84 -7.28 -18.67 -0.50
CA THR A 84 -7.48 -18.67 0.97
C THR A 84 -8.79 -17.99 1.37
N ILE A 85 -9.15 -16.87 0.73
CA ILE A 85 -10.42 -16.17 0.98
C ILE A 85 -11.61 -17.04 0.58
N ASN A 86 -11.51 -17.75 -0.55
CA ASN A 86 -12.57 -18.65 -1.00
C ASN A 86 -12.76 -19.80 0.00
N GLU A 87 -11.68 -20.41 0.49
CA GLU A 87 -11.75 -21.45 1.52
C GLU A 87 -12.39 -20.94 2.83
N ILE A 88 -12.02 -19.74 3.28
CA ILE A 88 -12.61 -19.11 4.47
C ILE A 88 -14.11 -18.84 4.25
N THR A 89 -14.48 -18.32 3.09
CA THR A 89 -15.87 -18.02 2.72
C THR A 89 -16.71 -19.29 2.79
N THR A 90 -16.26 -20.37 2.15
CA THR A 90 -16.98 -21.66 2.17
C THR A 90 -17.06 -22.25 3.58
N ASN A 91 -16.00 -22.12 4.39
CA ASN A 91 -16.03 -22.57 5.79
C ASN A 91 -17.07 -21.79 6.60
N TYR A 92 -17.10 -20.47 6.45
CA TYR A 92 -18.05 -19.59 7.11
C TYR A 92 -19.50 -19.94 6.74
N GLU A 93 -19.79 -20.12 5.45
CA GLU A 93 -21.12 -20.56 4.98
C GLU A 93 -21.52 -21.89 5.63
N SER A 94 -20.62 -22.87 5.67
CA SER A 94 -20.88 -24.16 6.33
C SER A 94 -21.13 -24.04 7.83
N LEU A 95 -20.47 -23.11 8.52
CA LEU A 95 -20.73 -22.84 9.94
C LEU A 95 -22.09 -22.17 10.15
N CYS A 96 -22.50 -21.26 9.26
CA CYS A 96 -23.84 -20.68 9.28
C CYS A 96 -24.92 -21.76 9.11
N ASP A 97 -24.78 -22.64 8.12
CA ASP A 97 -25.72 -23.74 7.89
C ASP A 97 -25.84 -24.68 9.10
N GLN A 98 -24.71 -24.96 9.77
CA GLN A 98 -24.69 -25.76 11.00
C GLN A 98 -25.39 -25.05 12.16
N LEU A 99 -25.21 -23.73 12.30
CA LEU A 99 -25.88 -22.94 13.33
C LEU A 99 -27.39 -22.87 13.11
N ASP A 100 -27.84 -22.76 11.86
CA ASP A 100 -29.26 -22.76 11.51
C ASP A 100 -29.90 -24.10 11.85
N GLN A 101 -29.23 -25.23 11.56
CA GLN A 101 -29.70 -26.57 11.94
C GLN A 101 -29.81 -26.75 13.47
N ILE A 102 -28.87 -26.21 14.24
CA ILE A 102 -28.95 -26.24 15.72
C ILE A 102 -30.15 -25.40 16.20
N THR A 103 -30.34 -24.23 15.62
CA THR A 103 -31.44 -23.31 15.97
C THR A 103 -32.82 -23.91 15.63
N GLU A 104 -32.93 -24.70 14.55
CA GLU A 104 -34.15 -25.46 14.24
C GLU A 104 -34.33 -26.72 15.10
N THR A 105 -33.24 -27.31 15.63
CA THR A 105 -33.28 -28.52 16.49
C THR A 105 -33.57 -28.20 17.97
N ASP A 106 -33.46 -26.93 18.37
CA ASP A 106 -33.78 -26.44 19.71
C ASP A 106 -35.30 -26.31 19.94
N SER A 107 -35.90 -27.49 20.10
CA SER A 107 -36.96 -27.83 21.05
C SER A 107 -36.73 -27.37 22.52
N VAL A 108 -35.77 -26.46 22.77
CA VAL A 108 -35.42 -25.91 24.09
C VAL A 108 -36.49 -24.95 24.62
N ALA A 109 -37.37 -24.42 23.75
CA ALA A 109 -38.56 -23.69 24.18
C ALA A 109 -39.56 -24.57 24.98
N SER A 110 -39.48 -25.91 24.88
CA SER A 110 -40.44 -26.81 25.52
C SER A 110 -40.09 -27.22 26.96
N LEU A 111 -38.90 -26.88 27.49
CA LEU A 111 -38.48 -27.31 28.84
C LEU A 111 -38.46 -26.21 29.90
N ILE A 112 -38.66 -24.93 29.54
CA ILE A 112 -38.61 -23.82 30.51
C ILE A 112 -40.01 -23.31 30.89
N SER A 113 -41.05 -23.68 30.13
CA SER A 113 -42.41 -23.12 30.29
C SER A 113 -43.21 -23.67 31.49
N GLU A 114 -42.80 -24.76 32.14
CA GLU A 114 -43.59 -25.38 33.23
C GLU A 114 -43.17 -25.00 34.66
N GLN A 115 -42.08 -24.27 34.91
CA GLN A 115 -41.59 -24.07 36.29
C GLN A 115 -41.77 -22.67 36.89
N PHE A 116 -42.17 -21.64 36.15
CA PHE A 116 -42.27 -20.27 36.68
C PHE A 116 -43.63 -19.61 36.44
N ALA A 117 -44.66 -20.17 37.06
CA ALA A 117 -45.93 -19.48 37.25
C ALA A 117 -45.83 -18.45 38.40
N GLY A 118 -45.54 -17.20 38.02
CA GLY A 118 -45.99 -15.95 38.67
C GLY A 118 -45.01 -15.24 39.64
N PRO A 119 -45.28 -13.96 40.01
CA PRO A 119 -46.03 -12.91 39.33
C PRO A 119 -45.18 -11.65 39.01
N SER A 120 -45.58 -10.94 37.95
CA SER A 120 -45.32 -9.51 37.62
C SER A 120 -44.22 -8.78 38.42
N VAL A 121 -43.05 -8.57 37.80
CA VAL A 121 -42.04 -7.62 38.28
C VAL A 121 -41.92 -6.46 37.29
N SER A 122 -42.41 -5.31 37.77
CA SER A 122 -41.96 -3.94 37.52
C SER A 122 -40.90 -3.74 36.44
N THR A 123 -41.27 -2.98 35.41
CA THR A 123 -40.37 -2.36 34.43
C THR A 123 -39.48 -1.33 35.13
N GLY A 124 -38.42 -1.80 35.78
CA GLY A 124 -37.36 -0.96 36.32
C GLY A 124 -36.42 -0.53 35.20
N SER A 125 -36.44 0.76 34.85
CA SER A 125 -35.39 1.39 34.06
C SER A 125 -34.09 1.32 34.85
N SER A 126 -33.25 0.33 34.57
CA SER A 126 -31.93 0.21 35.18
C SER A 126 -31.06 1.38 34.73
N GLN A 127 -30.65 2.23 35.68
CA GLN A 127 -29.60 3.22 35.44
C GLN A 127 -28.33 2.50 34.98
N LEU A 128 -27.98 2.60 33.70
CA LEU A 128 -26.70 2.15 33.17
C LEU A 128 -25.57 2.85 33.93
N SER A 129 -24.67 2.06 34.53
CA SER A 129 -23.51 2.64 35.20
C SER A 129 -22.50 3.15 34.15
N PHE A 130 -21.71 4.16 34.50
CA PHE A 130 -20.67 4.68 33.61
C PHE A 130 -19.62 3.62 33.23
N SER A 131 -19.41 2.64 34.12
CA SER A 131 -18.55 1.48 33.89
C SER A 131 -19.10 0.59 32.77
N ASP A 132 -20.41 0.33 32.78
CA ASP A 132 -21.06 -0.49 31.74
C ASP A 132 -20.99 0.20 30.38
N ILE A 133 -21.22 1.52 30.35
CA ILE A 133 -21.12 2.33 29.13
C ILE A 133 -19.69 2.28 28.57
N THR A 134 -18.69 2.51 29.43
CA THR A 134 -17.26 2.47 29.04
C THR A 134 -16.87 1.10 28.49
N SER A 135 -17.31 0.02 29.15
CA SER A 135 -17.04 -1.35 28.74
C SER A 135 -17.64 -1.67 27.36
N THR A 136 -18.92 -1.34 27.15
CA THR A 136 -19.60 -1.56 25.87
C THR A 136 -18.96 -0.75 24.74
N THR A 137 -18.71 0.54 24.93
CA THR A 137 -18.03 1.38 23.93
C THR A 137 -16.65 0.82 23.60
N ARG A 138 -15.91 0.35 24.61
CA ARG A 138 -14.58 -0.23 24.40
C ARG A 138 -14.63 -1.55 23.61
N ASN A 139 -15.58 -2.43 23.90
CA ASN A 139 -15.73 -3.68 23.16
C ASN A 139 -16.03 -3.41 21.69
N HIS A 140 -16.98 -2.52 21.39
CA HIS A 140 -17.29 -2.11 20.02
C HIS A 140 -16.09 -1.46 19.32
N PHE A 141 -15.39 -0.57 20.02
CA PHE A 141 -14.16 0.02 19.51
C PHE A 141 -13.14 -1.05 19.15
N LYS A 142 -12.87 -1.99 20.06
CA LYS A 142 -11.85 -3.03 19.88
C LYS A 142 -12.16 -3.93 18.71
N ILE A 143 -13.42 -4.36 18.55
CA ILE A 143 -13.85 -5.19 17.43
C ILE A 143 -13.60 -4.47 16.09
N LEU A 144 -14.05 -3.22 15.97
CA LEU A 144 -13.85 -2.43 14.74
C LEU A 144 -12.38 -2.12 14.49
N PHE A 145 -11.64 -1.78 15.54
CA PHE A 145 -10.23 -1.47 15.48
C PHE A 145 -9.42 -2.67 14.99
N ASP A 146 -9.64 -3.85 15.59
CA ASP A 146 -8.95 -5.08 15.23
C ASP A 146 -9.30 -5.48 13.78
N LYS A 147 -10.57 -5.39 13.38
CA LYS A 147 -11.01 -5.66 12.00
C LYS A 147 -10.29 -4.77 11.00
N ILE A 148 -10.35 -3.44 11.16
CA ILE A 148 -9.72 -2.49 10.24
C ILE A 148 -8.20 -2.66 10.21
N MET A 149 -7.58 -2.91 11.37
CA MET A 149 -6.14 -3.14 11.47
C MET A 149 -5.70 -4.36 10.68
N ILE A 150 -6.46 -5.47 10.79
CA ILE A 150 -6.20 -6.71 10.05
C ILE A 150 -6.45 -6.51 8.54
N ASP A 151 -7.62 -5.98 8.17
CA ASP A 151 -8.03 -5.81 6.76
C ASP A 151 -7.04 -4.95 5.96
N ASN A 152 -6.39 -3.99 6.60
CA ASN A 152 -5.46 -3.06 5.96
C ASN A 152 -3.98 -3.33 6.28
N ASN A 153 -3.67 -4.39 7.04
CA ASN A 153 -2.32 -4.75 7.48
C ASN A 153 -1.57 -3.58 8.16
N TYR A 154 -2.27 -2.85 9.05
CA TYR A 154 -1.67 -1.76 9.82
C TYR A 154 -0.96 -2.27 11.07
N PHE A 155 0.17 -1.64 11.42
CA PHE A 155 0.72 -1.77 12.76
C PHE A 155 -0.10 -0.94 13.75
N LEU A 156 -0.11 -1.36 15.02
CA LEU A 156 -0.89 -0.72 16.08
C LEU A 156 -0.70 0.80 16.14
N ASP A 157 0.55 1.29 16.03
CA ASP A 157 0.85 2.72 16.11
C ASP A 157 0.30 3.49 14.89
N ASP A 158 0.33 2.89 13.70
CA ASP A 158 -0.24 3.46 12.48
C ASP A 158 -1.76 3.52 12.56
N MET A 159 -2.38 2.46 13.09
CA MET A 159 -3.83 2.42 13.33
C MET A 159 -4.26 3.46 14.37
N CYS A 160 -3.53 3.60 15.48
CA CYS A 160 -3.80 4.65 16.47
C CYS A 160 -3.67 6.06 15.88
N ASN A 161 -2.69 6.29 15.00
CA ASN A 161 -2.54 7.55 14.27
C ASN A 161 -3.72 7.81 13.34
N MET A 162 -4.15 6.81 12.58
CA MET A 162 -5.29 6.92 11.67
C MET A 162 -6.56 7.29 12.44
N VAL A 163 -6.88 6.58 13.52
CA VAL A 163 -8.05 6.89 14.37
C VAL A 163 -7.98 8.32 14.93
N SER A 164 -6.79 8.79 15.34
CA SER A 164 -6.59 10.17 15.80
C SER A 164 -6.92 11.20 14.72
N VAL A 165 -6.45 10.96 13.49
CA VAL A 165 -6.70 11.83 12.33
C VAL A 165 -8.18 11.82 11.95
N GLU A 166 -8.82 10.65 11.93
CA GLU A 166 -10.22 10.52 11.59
C GLU A 166 -11.12 11.21 12.63
N ILE A 167 -10.87 11.02 13.92
CA ILE A 167 -11.59 11.75 14.99
C ILE A 167 -11.45 13.27 14.83
N ARG A 168 -10.25 13.75 14.45
CA ARG A 168 -10.04 15.17 14.16
C ARG A 168 -10.85 15.61 12.94
N SER A 169 -10.95 14.78 11.91
CA SER A 169 -11.72 15.08 10.68
C SER A 169 -13.23 15.15 10.93
N LEU A 170 -13.74 14.40 11.93
CA LEU A 170 -15.13 14.48 12.38
C LEU A 170 -15.46 15.80 13.13
N GLY A 171 -14.49 16.67 13.40
CA GLY A 171 -14.71 17.95 14.06
C GLY A 171 -14.91 17.88 15.59
N ILE A 172 -14.70 16.71 16.20
CA ILE A 172 -15.00 16.40 17.61
C ILE A 172 -13.82 16.79 18.54
N GLY A 173 -12.76 17.33 17.93
CA GLY A 173 -11.56 17.80 18.60
C GLY A 173 -10.40 16.81 18.50
N LYS A 174 -9.31 17.14 19.19
CA LYS A 174 -8.06 16.36 19.11
C LYS A 174 -8.04 15.27 20.18
N ILE A 175 -7.50 14.11 19.83
CA ILE A 175 -7.17 13.00 20.72
C ILE A 175 -5.77 12.50 20.37
N SER A 176 -4.93 12.20 21.35
CA SER A 176 -3.59 11.69 21.09
C SER A 176 -3.62 10.21 20.70
N LYS A 177 -2.65 9.76 19.91
CA LYS A 177 -2.49 8.33 19.58
C LYS A 177 -2.24 7.50 20.84
N GLU A 178 -1.54 8.04 21.83
CA GLU A 178 -1.28 7.40 23.12
C GLU A 178 -2.58 7.17 23.90
N THR A 179 -3.50 8.13 23.88
CA THR A 179 -4.83 7.97 24.51
C THR A 179 -5.63 6.84 23.85
N ILE A 180 -5.59 6.74 22.53
CA ILE A 180 -6.27 5.67 21.78
C ILE A 180 -5.65 4.30 22.10
N LYS A 181 -4.31 4.23 22.12
CA LYS A 181 -3.56 3.02 22.47
C LYS A 181 -3.86 2.56 23.89
N ASN A 182 -3.94 3.49 24.84
CA ASN A 182 -4.35 3.19 26.21
C ASN A 182 -5.79 2.68 26.28
N PHE A 183 -6.71 3.30 25.53
CA PHE A 183 -8.11 2.85 25.44
C PHE A 183 -8.22 1.41 24.91
N TYR A 184 -7.45 1.08 23.87
CA TYR A 184 -7.36 -0.27 23.33
C TYR A 184 -6.93 -1.29 24.39
N TYR A 185 -5.86 -1.01 25.16
CA TYR A 185 -5.33 -1.91 26.18
C TYR A 185 -6.04 -1.87 27.55
N ASN A 186 -7.08 -1.06 27.72
CA ASN A 186 -7.69 -0.76 29.03
C ASN A 186 -6.77 -0.05 30.03
N ASN A 187 -5.71 0.59 29.56
CA ASN A 187 -4.69 1.14 30.43
C ASN A 187 -4.99 2.60 30.79
N GLY A 188 -6.03 2.83 31.61
CA GLY A 188 -6.35 4.15 32.14
C GLY A 188 -7.82 4.32 32.53
N ASP A 189 -8.09 5.45 33.20
CA ASP A 189 -9.44 5.92 33.47
C ASP A 189 -9.88 6.89 32.35
N PHE A 190 -10.93 6.52 31.61
CA PHE A 190 -11.36 7.25 30.43
C PHE A 190 -12.52 8.17 30.77
N ARG A 191 -12.25 9.48 30.78
CA ARG A 191 -13.27 10.51 30.97
C ARG A 191 -14.28 10.50 29.82
N GLY A 192 -15.49 11.00 30.07
CA GLY A 192 -16.57 11.08 29.08
C GLY A 192 -16.18 11.79 27.76
N SER A 193 -15.24 12.73 27.80
CA SER A 193 -14.72 13.37 26.57
C SER A 193 -13.97 12.42 25.63
N THR A 194 -13.30 11.41 26.18
CA THR A 194 -12.61 10.37 25.40
C THR A 194 -13.63 9.41 24.82
N LEU A 195 -14.62 9.00 25.62
CA LEU A 195 -15.73 8.16 25.17
C LEU A 195 -16.54 8.81 24.05
N ASN A 196 -16.84 10.11 24.14
CA ASN A 196 -17.57 10.81 23.08
C ASN A 196 -16.80 10.82 21.75
N LYS A 197 -15.48 11.02 21.80
CA LYS A 197 -14.63 11.03 20.59
C LYS A 197 -14.53 9.64 19.96
N ILE A 198 -14.35 8.61 20.79
CA ILE A 198 -14.25 7.23 20.32
C ILE A 198 -15.61 6.70 19.85
N GLY A 199 -16.69 7.03 20.56
CA GLY A 199 -18.06 6.68 20.19
C GLY A 199 -18.43 7.22 18.83
N ALA A 200 -18.14 8.50 18.55
CA ALA A 200 -18.42 9.06 17.24
C ALA A 200 -17.58 8.45 16.10
N TRP A 201 -16.35 8.01 16.40
CA TRP A 201 -15.58 7.23 15.43
C TRP A 201 -16.24 5.88 15.15
N ILE A 202 -16.68 5.16 16.18
CA ILE A 202 -17.43 3.90 16.05
C ILE A 202 -18.67 4.11 15.18
N ASP A 203 -19.47 5.14 15.47
CA ASP A 203 -20.69 5.46 14.73
C ASP A 203 -20.39 5.74 13.25
N SER A 204 -19.31 6.46 12.96
CA SER A 204 -18.88 6.75 11.59
C SER A 204 -18.51 5.49 10.79
N LYS A 205 -17.97 4.46 11.44
CA LYS A 205 -17.60 3.19 10.79
C LYS A 205 -18.81 2.27 10.61
N ASN A 206 -19.74 2.27 11.56
CA ASN A 206 -20.98 1.51 11.42
C ASN A 206 -21.87 2.03 10.28
N ASN A 207 -21.88 3.34 10.03
CA ASN A 207 -22.63 3.93 8.92
C ASN A 207 -22.02 3.59 7.54
N PHE A 208 -20.70 3.36 7.47
CA PHE A 208 -20.01 2.94 6.24
C PHE A 208 -20.34 1.47 5.86
N ASN A 209 -20.57 0.62 6.86
CA ASN A 209 -20.98 -0.78 6.63
C ASN A 209 -22.40 -0.89 6.05
N LEU A 210 -23.30 0.07 6.29
CA LEU A 210 -24.67 0.03 5.75
C LEU A 210 -24.71 0.34 4.25
N ALA A 211 -23.85 1.25 3.77
CA ALA A 211 -23.77 1.62 2.36
C ALA A 211 -23.20 0.50 1.48
N ASN A 212 -22.32 -0.34 2.02
CA ASN A 212 -21.68 -1.44 1.29
C ASN A 212 -22.53 -2.73 1.23
N ASN A 213 -23.68 -2.77 1.92
CA ASN A 213 -24.58 -3.93 1.96
C ASN A 213 -25.85 -3.73 1.12
N THR A 214 -25.93 -2.65 0.34
CA THR A 214 -27.11 -2.30 -0.49
C THR A 214 -26.82 -2.35 -2.00
N GLU A 215 -25.70 -2.95 -2.41
CA GLU A 215 -25.38 -3.21 -3.83
C GLU A 215 -25.50 -4.68 -4.19
#